data_AF-A0A199VNW9-F1
#
_entry.id   AF-A0A199VNW9-F1
#
_cell.length_a   1.000
_cell.length_b   1.000
_cell.length_c   1.000
_cell.angle_alpha   90.00
_cell.angle_beta   90.00
_cell.angle_gamma   90.00
#
_symmetry.space_group_name_H-M   'P 1'
#
loop_
_entity.id
_entity.type
_entity.pdbx_description
1 polymer ?
#
loop_
_entity_poly.entity_id
_entity_poly.type
_entity_poly.pdbx_seq_one_letter_code
_entity_poly.pdbx_strand_id
1 'polypeptide(L)'
;MEIAKRNLSPPLVGVGGGRGVEEDDDAMGASGLLPLAGASNQPYVSELLSFSIERLHKEPELLRVDAERIRRQMQEVAVENYGAFIAASESLSFIRNQLEDFDKHLESLIEEIPNLTSGCSEFLESAQQILEERKLNQTLLANHTTLLDLLEIPQLMDTCIRNGNYDEALDLEAFVSKLSKLHSELPVIQALAADVRKTTQSMLSHLLQKLRSNIQLPECLRIVAHLRRIGVFNESELRLQFLRCREAWLSGILDDLDQRNVYDYLKGMVNCHRMHLFDVVNQYRAIFNNDKSGSEENYDGGLLFSWAMHQISNHLSTLEAMLPKITEGGSLSNILDQCMYCAMGLGLVGLDFRGLLPPLFENAVFNLFSKNMSTAVENFQVILDSHRWVPMPSVGFATNGVIDESQDDVSPPSVLMEHPPLAVFVNGFSVAMNELRPCAPVSLKHILAQEVVKGLQAVSDSLVQYNAMRMLRGNESTLFLSLCQAFIEVAFPYCATCFGRCYPNGATLIIESRSLFDGVGRLITIPPARTNSSVDNVEEKQQFVDNGGNTSIADNGPLADEQKVEVADTAQTDTTLSRTETESIISKILSFTEITFIADPSRVGWTCCTILALGDEDRTTRVKIDRDAKD
;
A
#
# COMPACT_ATOMS: atom_id res chain seq x y z
N MET A 1 -54.10 18.91 30.89
CA MET A 1 -55.38 18.60 30.20
C MET A 1 -56.03 17.48 30.99
N GLU A 2 -57.21 17.56 31.56
CA GLU A 2 -58.34 18.48 31.42
C GLU A 2 -58.69 19.10 32.79
N ILE A 3 -59.44 20.21 32.79
CA ILE A 3 -60.72 20.33 33.51
C ILE A 3 -61.30 21.73 33.24
N ALA A 4 -62.44 21.69 32.56
CA ALA A 4 -63.67 22.45 32.79
C ALA A 4 -63.68 24.00 32.81
N LYS A 5 -64.32 24.50 31.75
CA LYS A 5 -65.30 25.60 31.76
C LYS A 5 -66.15 25.65 33.06
N ARG A 6 -66.33 26.85 33.63
CA ARG A 6 -67.53 27.32 34.34
C ARG A 6 -67.43 28.85 34.47
N ASN A 7 -68.19 29.58 33.66
CA ASN A 7 -69.44 30.26 34.06
C ASN A 7 -69.25 31.30 35.17
N LEU A 8 -69.34 32.58 34.80
CA LEU A 8 -70.07 33.59 35.56
C LEU A 8 -70.50 34.72 34.61
N SER A 9 -71.79 34.73 34.30
CA SER A 9 -72.51 35.84 33.71
C SER A 9 -72.50 37.05 34.65
N PRO A 10 -72.53 38.29 34.12
CA PRO A 10 -72.74 39.49 34.92
C PRO A 10 -74.24 39.70 35.19
N PRO A 11 -74.64 40.33 36.32
CA PRO A 11 -76.00 40.80 36.48
C PRO A 11 -76.17 42.18 35.81
N LEU A 12 -77.24 42.28 35.04
CA LEU A 12 -77.87 43.51 34.55
C LEU A 12 -78.60 44.23 35.68
N VAL A 13 -78.40 45.54 35.80
CA VAL A 13 -79.41 46.56 36.18
C VAL A 13 -78.89 47.86 35.54
N GLY A 14 -79.61 48.67 34.76
CA GLY A 14 -81.03 48.79 34.53
C GLY A 14 -81.42 50.27 34.65
N VAL A 15 -81.43 50.98 33.51
CA VAL A 15 -82.34 52.07 33.11
C VAL A 15 -82.34 53.39 33.91
N GLY A 16 -82.30 54.52 33.18
CA GLY A 16 -83.07 55.70 33.58
C GLY A 16 -82.49 57.04 33.16
N GLY A 17 -83.19 57.75 32.26
CA GLY A 17 -82.79 59.05 31.74
C GLY A 17 -82.89 60.22 32.72
N GLY A 18 -82.46 61.38 32.22
CA GLY A 18 -82.58 62.70 32.86
C GLY A 18 -81.64 63.65 32.14
N ARG A 19 -82.02 64.20 30.98
CA ARG A 19 -82.65 65.54 30.82
C ARG A 19 -81.99 66.59 31.71
N GLY A 20 -81.36 67.55 31.02
CA GLY A 20 -80.68 68.68 31.61
C GLY A 20 -81.58 69.57 32.44
N VAL A 21 -80.92 70.27 33.36
CA VAL A 21 -81.40 71.50 33.96
C VAL A 21 -80.28 72.50 33.72
N GLU A 22 -80.52 73.35 32.72
CA GLU A 22 -79.87 74.66 32.61
C GLU A 22 -80.34 75.46 33.82
N GLU A 23 -79.40 75.89 34.65
CA GLU A 23 -79.56 77.09 35.46
C GLU A 23 -79.27 78.27 34.53
N ASP A 24 -80.24 79.16 34.37
CA ASP A 24 -79.96 80.55 34.04
C ASP A 24 -80.95 81.43 34.80
N ASP A 25 -80.36 82.21 35.70
CA ASP A 25 -80.88 83.44 36.28
C ASP A 25 -81.38 84.37 35.17
N ASP A 26 -82.53 85.01 35.38
CA ASP A 26 -82.74 86.41 35.00
C ASP A 26 -84.14 86.89 35.39
N ALA A 27 -84.21 87.75 36.42
CA ALA A 27 -85.14 88.89 36.48
C ALA A 27 -84.98 89.66 37.80
N MET A 28 -83.96 90.51 37.88
CA MET A 28 -83.95 91.64 38.80
C MET A 28 -84.38 92.89 38.04
N GLY A 29 -85.53 93.46 38.39
CA GLY A 29 -85.87 94.84 38.03
C GLY A 29 -87.28 95.08 37.52
N ALA A 30 -88.24 95.29 38.44
CA ALA A 30 -89.38 96.18 38.20
C ALA A 30 -90.02 96.63 39.53
N SER A 31 -89.64 97.84 39.91
CA SER A 31 -90.37 98.86 40.66
C SER A 31 -91.79 98.53 41.18
N GLY A 32 -91.97 98.80 42.48
CA GLY A 32 -93.00 99.78 42.86
C GLY A 32 -94.38 99.28 43.28
N LEU A 33 -94.61 97.98 43.45
CA LEU A 33 -95.81 97.48 44.13
C LEU A 33 -95.43 96.35 45.09
N LEU A 34 -95.66 96.57 46.38
CA LEU A 34 -95.50 95.59 47.46
C LEU A 34 -96.13 94.24 47.05
N PRO A 35 -95.39 93.11 47.02
CA PRO A 35 -96.03 91.82 47.20
C PRO A 35 -96.31 91.71 48.71
N LEU A 36 -97.45 92.21 49.16
CA LEU A 36 -97.98 92.00 50.52
C LEU A 36 -98.33 90.51 50.79
N ALA A 37 -97.66 89.58 50.10
CA ALA A 37 -97.98 88.15 50.04
C ALA A 37 -96.74 87.22 50.01
N GLY A 38 -95.57 87.64 50.51
CA GLY A 38 -94.43 86.73 50.76
C GLY A 38 -94.60 85.94 52.07
N ALA A 39 -94.30 84.62 52.07
CA ALA A 39 -94.52 83.71 53.22
C ALA A 39 -93.82 84.15 54.52
N SER A 40 -92.71 84.89 54.41
CA SER A 40 -91.97 85.46 55.55
C SER A 40 -92.61 86.71 56.17
N ASN A 41 -93.48 87.42 55.44
CA ASN A 41 -94.08 88.69 55.88
C ASN A 41 -95.55 88.54 56.36
N GLN A 42 -96.17 87.38 56.09
CA GLN A 42 -97.51 87.01 56.56
C GLN A 42 -97.74 87.15 58.09
N PRO A 43 -96.84 86.66 58.98
CA PRO A 43 -97.08 86.76 60.42
C PRO A 43 -97.13 88.23 60.90
N TYR A 44 -96.31 89.09 60.31
CA TYR A 44 -96.24 90.50 60.65
C TYR A 44 -97.48 91.27 60.15
N VAL A 45 -97.99 90.94 58.96
CA VAL A 45 -99.23 91.53 58.41
C VAL A 45 -100.46 91.10 59.22
N SER A 46 -100.51 89.85 59.71
CA SER A 46 -101.58 89.40 60.62
C SER A 46 -101.55 90.08 61.99
N GLU A 47 -100.37 90.48 62.47
CA GLU A 47 -100.22 91.22 63.73
C GLU A 47 -100.70 92.67 63.57
N LEU A 48 -100.41 93.32 62.43
CA LEU A 48 -100.88 94.68 62.10
C LEU A 48 -102.42 94.80 62.06
N LEU A 49 -103.12 93.79 61.54
CA LEU A 49 -104.59 93.76 61.48
C LEU A 49 -105.26 93.55 62.84
N SER A 50 -104.50 93.15 63.86
CA SER A 50 -105.00 92.93 65.23
C SER A 50 -104.87 94.17 66.13
N PHE A 51 -104.25 95.25 65.65
CA PHE A 51 -103.99 96.45 66.44
C PHE A 51 -105.11 97.49 66.36
N SER A 52 -105.32 98.20 67.48
CA SER A 52 -106.23 99.34 67.53
C SER A 52 -105.65 100.55 66.77
N ILE A 53 -106.53 101.41 66.24
CA ILE A 53 -106.15 102.52 65.33
C ILE A 53 -105.11 103.49 65.96
N GLU A 54 -105.11 103.64 67.28
CA GLU A 54 -104.13 104.45 68.02
C GLU A 54 -102.73 103.82 68.10
N ARG A 55 -102.64 102.48 68.10
CA ARG A 55 -101.34 101.77 68.09
C ARG A 55 -100.76 101.74 66.68
N LEU A 56 -101.60 101.54 65.66
CA LEU A 56 -101.20 101.55 64.25
C LEU A 56 -100.66 102.92 63.80
N HIS A 57 -101.17 104.01 64.36
CA HIS A 57 -100.64 105.36 64.08
C HIS A 57 -99.24 105.62 64.67
N LYS A 58 -98.80 104.87 65.69
CA LYS A 58 -97.47 105.02 66.31
C LYS A 58 -96.44 103.98 65.83
N GLU A 59 -96.88 102.94 65.12
CA GLU A 59 -96.02 101.85 64.64
C GLU A 59 -94.96 102.25 63.60
N PRO A 60 -95.22 103.17 62.65
CA PRO A 60 -94.20 103.58 61.69
C PRO A 60 -92.98 104.23 62.34
N GLU A 61 -93.19 105.01 63.40
CA GLU A 61 -92.07 105.61 64.14
C GLU A 61 -91.32 104.59 64.98
N LEU A 62 -92.01 103.58 65.52
CA LEU A 62 -91.35 102.50 66.25
C LEU A 62 -90.43 101.68 65.32
N LEU A 63 -90.91 101.33 64.13
CA LEU A 63 -90.12 100.65 63.10
C LEU A 63 -88.95 101.48 62.60
N ARG A 64 -89.14 102.80 62.43
CA ARG A 64 -88.05 103.69 62.01
C ARG A 64 -86.93 103.74 63.05
N VAL A 65 -87.31 103.82 64.33
CA VAL A 65 -86.35 103.81 65.45
C VAL A 65 -85.63 102.46 65.53
N ASP A 66 -86.33 101.34 65.38
CA ASP A 66 -85.69 100.01 65.39
C ASP A 66 -84.82 99.76 64.16
N ALA A 67 -85.20 100.22 62.97
CA ALA A 67 -84.37 100.12 61.77
C ALA A 67 -83.09 100.98 61.88
N GLU A 68 -83.19 102.20 62.41
CA GLU A 68 -82.02 103.05 62.69
C GLU A 68 -81.12 102.42 63.75
N ARG A 69 -81.68 101.75 64.76
CA ARG A 69 -80.95 100.98 65.76
C ARG A 69 -80.22 99.78 65.14
N ILE A 70 -80.90 98.94 64.35
CA ILE A 70 -80.29 97.77 63.70
C ILE A 70 -79.21 98.20 62.71
N ARG A 71 -79.43 99.28 61.95
CA ARG A 71 -78.41 99.82 61.04
C ARG A 71 -77.17 100.30 61.80
N ARG A 72 -77.36 100.96 62.95
CA ARG A 72 -76.24 101.33 63.83
C ARG A 72 -75.52 100.11 64.39
N GLN A 73 -76.25 99.09 64.85
CA GLN A 73 -75.67 97.85 65.34
C GLN A 73 -74.91 97.09 64.23
N MET A 74 -75.42 97.06 63.00
CA MET A 74 -74.74 96.42 61.87
C MET A 74 -73.49 97.20 61.45
N GLN A 75 -73.53 98.54 61.50
CA GLN A 75 -72.37 99.38 61.26
C GLN A 75 -71.33 99.24 62.38
N GLU A 76 -71.75 99.18 63.65
CA GLU A 76 -70.85 98.88 64.77
C GLU A 76 -70.24 97.49 64.61
N VAL A 77 -71.02 96.44 64.35
CA VAL A 77 -70.49 95.08 64.17
C VAL A 77 -69.57 94.98 62.95
N ALA A 78 -69.90 95.66 61.85
CA ALA A 78 -69.06 95.69 60.65
C ALA A 78 -67.75 96.47 60.86
N VAL A 79 -67.75 97.55 61.66
CA VAL A 79 -66.56 98.35 61.97
C VAL A 79 -65.75 97.74 63.12
N GLU A 80 -66.39 97.09 64.10
CA GLU A 80 -65.69 96.37 65.17
C GLU A 80 -65.03 95.11 64.63
N ASN A 81 -65.64 94.44 63.65
CA ASN A 81 -65.16 93.16 63.11
C ASN A 81 -64.73 93.21 61.63
N TYR A 82 -64.41 94.39 61.07
CA TYR A 82 -63.95 94.50 59.67
C TYR A 82 -62.73 93.63 59.38
N GLY A 83 -61.82 93.47 60.37
CA GLY A 83 -60.67 92.59 60.28
C GLY A 83 -61.04 91.12 60.11
N ALA A 84 -62.13 90.66 60.73
CA ALA A 84 -62.63 89.29 60.55
C ALA A 84 -63.19 89.07 59.14
N PHE A 85 -63.86 90.08 58.56
CA PHE A 85 -64.35 90.01 57.18
C PHE A 85 -63.22 90.05 56.14
N ILE A 86 -62.20 90.90 56.34
CA ILE A 86 -61.02 90.91 55.47
C ILE A 86 -60.26 89.59 55.61
N ALA A 87 -60.04 89.09 56.83
CA ALA A 87 -59.40 87.79 57.05
C ALA A 87 -60.19 86.64 56.42
N ALA A 88 -61.53 86.67 56.46
CA ALA A 88 -62.37 85.69 55.78
C ALA A 88 -62.26 85.78 54.25
N SER A 89 -62.23 86.99 53.69
CA SER A 89 -62.04 87.21 52.25
C SER A 89 -60.65 86.82 51.77
N GLU A 90 -59.60 87.15 52.53
CA GLU A 90 -58.22 86.74 52.27
C GLU A 90 -58.10 85.22 52.35
N SER A 91 -58.70 84.59 53.37
CA SER A 91 -58.74 83.12 53.50
C SER A 91 -59.47 82.47 52.32
N LEU A 92 -60.60 83.04 51.86
CA LEU A 92 -61.31 82.55 50.67
C LEU A 92 -60.48 82.70 49.41
N SER A 93 -59.77 83.82 49.22
CA SER A 93 -58.89 84.02 48.07
C SER A 93 -57.68 83.07 48.10
N PHE A 94 -57.13 82.81 49.28
CA PHE A 94 -56.06 81.85 49.48
C PHE A 94 -56.52 80.43 49.14
N ILE A 95 -57.69 80.01 49.64
CA ILE A 95 -58.28 78.71 49.33
C ILE A 95 -58.56 78.57 47.83
N ARG A 96 -59.06 79.62 47.18
CA ARG A 96 -59.31 79.61 45.74
C ARG A 96 -58.02 79.44 44.94
N ASN A 97 -56.96 80.18 45.28
CA ASN A 97 -55.67 80.03 44.60
C ASN A 97 -55.07 78.63 44.84
N GLN A 98 -55.18 78.10 46.06
CA GLN A 98 -54.76 76.72 46.36
C GLN A 98 -55.55 75.68 45.57
N LEU A 99 -56.84 75.92 45.32
CA LEU A 99 -57.67 75.03 44.52
C LEU A 99 -57.26 75.07 43.03
N GLU A 100 -57.01 76.27 42.49
CA GLU A 100 -56.50 76.42 41.11
C GLU A 100 -55.11 75.78 40.95
N ASP A 101 -54.25 75.87 41.96
CA ASP A 101 -52.96 75.17 41.94
C ASP A 101 -53.13 73.66 42.11
N PHE A 102 -54.11 73.18 42.89
CA PHE A 102 -54.43 71.76 42.99
C PHE A 102 -54.91 71.20 41.66
N ASP A 103 -55.77 71.91 40.94
CA ASP A 103 -56.25 71.51 39.62
C ASP A 103 -55.09 71.39 38.62
N LYS A 104 -54.15 72.35 38.60
CA LYS A 104 -52.95 72.25 37.75
C LYS A 104 -52.07 71.04 38.08
N HIS A 105 -51.86 70.75 39.37
CA HIS A 105 -51.11 69.55 39.78
C HIS A 105 -51.85 68.27 39.42
N LEU A 106 -53.17 68.26 39.51
CA LEU A 106 -54.01 67.13 39.13
C LEU A 106 -53.95 66.89 37.62
N GLU A 107 -54.01 67.93 36.80
CA GLU A 107 -53.83 67.85 35.35
C GLU A 107 -52.45 67.30 34.99
N SER A 108 -51.38 67.82 35.59
CA SER A 108 -50.02 67.28 35.37
C SER A 108 -49.90 65.82 35.79
N LEU A 109 -50.54 65.40 36.88
CA LEU A 109 -50.57 64.01 37.30
C LEU A 109 -51.33 63.13 36.31
N ILE A 110 -52.44 63.62 35.76
CA ILE A 110 -53.23 62.91 34.74
C ILE A 110 -52.41 62.75 33.45
N GLU A 111 -51.59 63.74 33.08
CA GLU A 111 -50.71 63.66 31.90
C GLU A 111 -49.51 62.72 32.09
N GLU A 112 -48.94 62.62 33.30
CA GLU A 112 -47.75 61.79 33.56
C GLU A 112 -48.06 60.31 33.89
N ILE A 113 -49.25 60.00 34.41
CA ILE A 113 -49.66 58.60 34.68
C ILE A 113 -49.57 57.70 33.43
N PRO A 114 -50.03 58.11 32.23
CA PRO A 114 -49.87 57.34 31.00
C PRO A 114 -48.40 57.08 30.64
N ASN A 115 -47.52 58.09 30.79
CA ASN A 115 -46.09 57.95 30.54
C ASN A 115 -45.45 56.93 31.49
N LEU A 116 -45.79 57.00 32.78
CA LEU A 116 -45.35 56.03 33.79
C LEU A 116 -45.88 54.63 33.48
N THR A 117 -47.15 54.51 33.08
CA THR A 117 -47.77 53.23 32.72
C THR A 117 -47.12 52.61 31.49
N SER A 118 -46.79 53.42 30.48
CA SER A 118 -46.06 53.00 29.29
C SER A 118 -44.64 52.52 29.65
N GLY A 119 -43.90 53.32 30.44
CA GLY A 119 -42.55 52.95 30.89
C GLY A 119 -42.54 51.69 31.77
N CYS A 120 -43.54 51.50 32.63
CA CYS A 120 -43.69 50.27 33.40
C CYS A 120 -43.99 49.06 32.50
N SER A 121 -44.74 49.25 31.42
CA SER A 121 -45.06 48.18 30.45
C SER A 121 -43.82 47.78 29.65
N GLU A 122 -43.06 48.74 29.13
CA GLU A 122 -41.78 48.50 28.44
C GLU A 122 -40.74 47.86 29.37
N PHE A 123 -40.68 48.31 30.63
CA PHE A 123 -39.83 47.70 31.64
C PHE A 123 -40.25 46.25 31.93
N LEU A 124 -41.55 45.97 32.04
CA LEU A 124 -42.06 44.61 32.23
C LEU A 124 -41.70 43.69 31.06
N GLU A 125 -41.85 44.16 29.82
CA GLU A 125 -41.50 43.40 28.62
C GLU A 125 -39.99 43.13 28.55
N SER A 126 -39.17 44.16 28.80
CA SER A 126 -37.70 44.03 28.84
C SER A 126 -37.24 43.10 29.98
N ALA A 127 -37.85 43.23 31.15
CA ALA A 127 -37.55 42.38 32.30
C ALA A 127 -37.94 40.92 32.03
N GLN A 128 -39.05 40.66 31.34
CA GLN A 128 -39.44 39.31 30.93
C GLN A 128 -38.42 38.70 29.97
N GLN A 129 -37.98 39.44 28.94
CA GLN A 129 -36.93 38.96 28.03
C GLN A 129 -35.63 38.61 28.77
N ILE A 130 -35.18 39.49 29.67
CA ILE A 130 -33.96 39.24 30.47
C ILE A 130 -34.15 38.03 31.39
N LEU A 131 -35.33 37.85 31.98
CA LEU A 131 -35.63 36.69 32.83
C LEU A 131 -35.66 35.39 32.01
N GLU A 132 -36.19 35.41 30.79
CA GLU A 132 -36.17 34.27 29.87
C GLU A 132 -34.75 33.90 29.46
N GLU A 133 -33.93 34.88 29.05
CA GLU A 133 -32.52 34.67 28.72
C GLU A 133 -31.73 34.14 29.92
N ARG A 134 -31.96 34.72 31.12
CA ARG A 134 -31.31 34.26 32.35
C ARG A 134 -31.73 32.84 32.70
N LYS A 135 -33.00 32.48 32.53
CA LYS A 135 -33.50 31.11 32.75
C LYS A 135 -32.88 30.14 31.76
N LEU A 136 -32.73 30.52 30.49
CA LEU A 136 -32.03 29.73 29.49
C LEU A 136 -30.57 29.52 29.88
N ASN A 137 -29.86 30.60 30.23
CA ASN A 137 -28.46 30.56 30.66
C ASN A 137 -28.24 29.71 31.93
N GLN A 138 -29.15 29.80 32.90
CA GLN A 138 -29.10 28.99 34.11
C GLN A 138 -29.32 27.50 33.80
N THR A 139 -30.19 27.19 32.84
CA THR A 139 -30.41 25.82 32.35
C THR A 139 -29.19 25.28 31.59
N LEU A 140 -28.54 26.13 30.78
CA LEU A 140 -27.29 25.79 30.09
C LEU A 140 -26.17 25.53 31.09
N LEU A 141 -26.00 26.38 32.09
CA LEU A 141 -24.97 26.23 33.12
C LEU A 141 -25.16 24.93 33.94
N ALA A 142 -26.41 24.61 34.30
CA ALA A 142 -26.74 23.38 35.02
C ALA A 142 -26.40 22.12 34.21
N ASN A 143 -26.53 22.17 32.88
CA ASN A 143 -26.25 21.05 31.98
C ASN A 143 -24.90 21.17 31.26
N HIS A 144 -24.04 22.14 31.61
CA HIS A 144 -22.84 22.41 30.81
C HIS A 144 -21.86 21.24 30.82
N THR A 145 -21.76 20.51 31.93
CA THR A 145 -20.83 19.37 32.07
C THR A 145 -21.21 18.24 31.13
N THR A 146 -22.49 17.88 31.08
CA THR A 146 -22.96 16.81 30.17
C THR A 146 -22.86 17.21 28.70
N LEU A 147 -23.00 18.50 28.41
CA LEU A 147 -22.82 19.05 27.07
C LEU A 147 -21.34 19.03 26.65
N LEU A 148 -20.43 19.30 27.59
CA LEU A 148 -18.99 19.19 27.38
C LEU A 148 -18.59 17.73 27.12
N ASP A 149 -19.05 16.78 27.93
CA ASP A 149 -18.78 15.35 27.74
C ASP A 149 -19.21 14.88 26.34
N LEU A 150 -20.35 15.37 25.84
CA LEU A 150 -20.85 15.07 24.50
C LEU A 150 -19.96 15.67 23.39
N LEU A 151 -19.46 16.89 23.59
CA LEU A 151 -18.58 17.57 22.64
C LEU A 151 -17.14 17.01 22.65
N GLU A 152 -16.72 16.35 23.74
CA GLU A 152 -15.40 15.71 23.86
C GLU A 152 -15.32 14.32 23.21
N ILE A 153 -16.45 13.74 22.78
CA ILE A 153 -16.51 12.41 22.14
C ILE A 153 -15.49 12.25 20.99
N PRO A 154 -15.31 13.19 20.05
CA PRO A 154 -14.36 13.04 18.96
C PRO A 154 -12.91 12.95 19.46
N GLN A 155 -12.56 13.67 20.53
CA GLN A 155 -11.23 13.64 21.15
C GLN A 155 -11.00 12.33 21.89
N LEU A 156 -12.03 11.84 22.61
CA LEU A 156 -12.00 10.54 23.26
C LEU A 156 -11.82 9.41 22.23
N MET A 157 -12.57 9.48 21.13
CA MET A 157 -12.50 8.53 20.03
C MET A 157 -11.11 8.51 19.37
N ASP A 158 -10.50 9.68 19.12
CA ASP A 158 -9.13 9.76 18.61
C ASP A 158 -8.11 9.12 19.58
N THR A 159 -8.30 9.34 20.88
CA THR A 159 -7.49 8.70 21.93
C THR A 159 -7.66 7.17 21.93
N CYS A 160 -8.89 6.66 21.80
CA CYS A 160 -9.17 5.23 21.68
C CYS A 160 -8.47 4.61 20.46
N ILE A 161 -8.52 5.27 19.30
CA ILE A 161 -7.87 4.82 18.06
C ILE A 161 -6.35 4.76 18.23
N ARG A 162 -5.76 5.80 18.81
CA ARG A 162 -4.31 5.84 19.09
C ARG A 162 -3.86 4.75 20.06
N ASN A 163 -4.71 4.38 21.00
CA ASN A 163 -4.43 3.30 21.96
C ASN A 163 -4.70 1.90 21.39
N GLY A 164 -5.29 1.77 20.19
CA GLY A 164 -5.64 0.49 19.57
C GLY A 164 -6.95 -0.13 20.07
N ASN A 165 -7.74 0.64 20.84
CA ASN A 165 -9.03 0.26 21.39
C ASN A 165 -10.14 0.60 20.40
N TYR A 166 -10.24 -0.19 19.33
CA TYR A 166 -11.17 0.06 18.23
C TYR A 166 -12.62 -0.27 18.57
N ASP A 167 -12.88 -1.21 19.48
CA ASP A 167 -14.24 -1.61 19.84
C ASP A 167 -14.97 -0.46 20.55
N GLU A 168 -14.31 0.21 21.49
CA GLU A 168 -14.83 1.37 22.21
C GLU A 168 -15.03 2.57 21.26
N ALA A 169 -14.11 2.78 20.31
CA ALA A 169 -14.26 3.82 19.29
C ALA A 169 -15.49 3.58 18.40
N LEU A 170 -15.79 2.32 18.07
CA LEU A 170 -16.98 1.94 17.30
C LEU A 170 -18.27 2.05 18.12
N ASP A 171 -18.22 1.80 19.43
CA ASP A 171 -19.36 2.06 20.32
C ASP A 171 -19.70 3.56 20.37
N LEU A 172 -18.70 4.43 20.42
CA LEU A 172 -18.87 5.88 20.38
C LEU A 172 -19.47 6.36 19.04
N GLU A 173 -19.02 5.79 17.92
CA GLU A 173 -19.60 6.07 16.60
C GLU A 173 -21.09 5.70 16.55
N ALA A 174 -21.43 4.48 17.00
CA ALA A 174 -22.80 4.01 17.01
C ALA A 174 -23.71 4.88 17.92
N PHE A 175 -23.18 5.33 19.06
CA PHE A 175 -23.87 6.26 19.95
C PHE A 175 -24.18 7.59 19.28
N VAL A 176 -23.19 8.24 18.68
CA VAL A 176 -23.37 9.55 17.99
C VAL A 176 -24.25 9.41 16.75
N SER A 177 -24.13 8.30 16.01
CA SER A 177 -24.99 7.98 14.87
C SER A 177 -26.46 7.83 15.28
N LYS A 178 -26.73 7.15 16.40
CA LYS A 178 -28.08 7.05 16.99
C LYS A 178 -28.59 8.42 17.46
N LEU A 179 -27.74 9.22 18.10
CA LEU A 179 -28.10 10.57 18.57
C LEU A 179 -28.44 11.50 17.40
N SER A 180 -27.68 11.44 16.31
CA SER A 180 -27.93 12.22 15.10
C SER A 180 -29.27 11.87 14.43
N LYS A 181 -29.65 10.59 14.46
CA LYS A 181 -30.97 10.13 13.97
C LYS A 181 -32.13 10.60 14.86
N LEU A 182 -31.92 10.64 16.17
CA LEU A 182 -32.95 11.05 17.15
C LEU A 182 -33.17 12.57 17.14
N HIS A 183 -32.12 13.35 16.91
CA HIS A 183 -32.16 14.81 16.99
C HIS A 183 -31.61 15.45 15.71
N SER A 184 -32.28 15.21 14.59
CA SER A 184 -31.87 15.72 13.28
C SER A 184 -31.98 17.25 13.14
N GLU A 185 -32.76 17.92 13.97
CA GLU A 185 -32.99 19.37 13.90
C GLU A 185 -31.84 20.21 14.48
N LEU A 186 -30.94 19.61 15.28
CA LEU A 186 -29.91 20.34 16.02
C LEU A 186 -28.58 20.41 15.22
N PRO A 187 -28.12 21.60 14.80
CA PRO A 187 -26.88 21.74 14.00
C PRO A 187 -25.63 21.26 14.73
N VAL A 188 -25.57 21.43 16.05
CA VAL A 188 -24.43 20.99 16.88
C VAL A 188 -24.25 19.47 16.82
N ILE A 189 -25.35 18.72 16.84
CA ILE A 189 -25.31 17.25 16.76
C ILE A 189 -24.93 16.80 15.34
N GLN A 190 -25.36 17.53 14.31
CA GLN A 190 -24.94 17.26 12.93
C GLN A 190 -23.43 17.52 12.73
N ALA A 191 -22.89 18.59 13.33
CA ALA A 191 -21.46 18.90 13.32
C ALA A 191 -20.67 17.81 14.06
N LEU A 192 -21.11 17.42 15.26
CA LEU A 192 -20.51 16.33 16.03
C LEU A 192 -20.50 15.01 15.23
N ALA A 193 -21.61 14.67 14.58
CA ALA A 193 -21.67 13.47 13.73
C ALA A 193 -20.75 13.56 12.51
N ALA A 194 -20.51 14.76 11.95
CA ALA A 194 -19.54 14.96 10.88
C ALA A 194 -18.11 14.76 11.36
N ASP A 195 -17.76 15.27 12.54
CA ASP A 195 -16.44 15.10 13.14
C ASP A 195 -16.16 13.62 13.45
N VAL A 196 -17.12 12.92 14.05
CA VAL A 196 -17.01 11.48 14.32
C VAL A 196 -16.85 10.68 13.02
N ARG A 197 -17.61 10.99 11.95
CA ARG A 197 -17.41 10.35 10.64
C ARG A 197 -15.99 10.55 10.09
N LYS A 198 -15.42 11.75 10.25
CA LYS A 198 -14.04 12.05 9.84
C LYS A 198 -13.04 11.21 10.64
N THR A 199 -13.24 11.07 11.95
CA THR A 199 -12.40 10.23 12.81
C THR A 199 -12.55 8.74 12.44
N THR A 200 -13.75 8.26 12.08
CA THR A 200 -13.96 6.90 11.57
C THR A 200 -13.23 6.65 10.26
N GLN A 201 -13.19 7.63 9.35
CA GLN A 201 -12.40 7.54 8.10
C GLN A 201 -10.88 7.46 8.36
N SER A 202 -10.39 8.18 9.37
CA SER A 202 -9.00 8.08 9.84
C SER A 202 -8.70 6.69 10.39
N MET A 203 -9.59 6.16 11.24
CA MET A 203 -9.51 4.80 11.78
C MET A 203 -9.49 3.74 10.67
N LEU A 204 -10.38 3.87 9.68
CA LEU A 204 -10.42 2.98 8.52
C LEU A 204 -9.07 2.96 7.79
N SER A 205 -8.51 4.14 7.52
CA SER A 205 -7.20 4.27 6.86
C SER A 205 -6.08 3.61 7.68
N HIS A 206 -6.11 3.77 9.01
CA HIS A 206 -5.15 3.14 9.91
C HIS A 206 -5.28 1.61 9.94
N LEU A 207 -6.50 1.08 9.97
CA LEU A 207 -6.76 -0.38 9.91
C LEU A 207 -6.32 -0.98 8.57
N LEU A 208 -6.59 -0.30 7.45
CA LEU A 208 -6.12 -0.73 6.13
C LEU A 208 -4.59 -0.69 6.04
N GLN A 209 -3.94 0.33 6.61
CA GLN A 209 -2.49 0.39 6.67
C GLN A 209 -1.91 -0.76 7.52
N LYS A 210 -2.61 -1.17 8.59
CA LYS A 210 -2.22 -2.33 9.40
C LYS A 210 -2.39 -3.65 8.65
N LEU A 211 -3.36 -3.78 7.74
CA LEU A 211 -3.46 -4.94 6.84
C LEU A 211 -2.33 -4.98 5.79
N ARG A 212 -1.72 -3.84 5.48
CA ARG A 212 -0.57 -3.72 4.57
C ARG A 212 0.78 -4.00 5.25
N SER A 213 0.78 -4.53 6.47
CA SER A 213 2.00 -4.93 7.18
C SER A 213 2.00 -6.44 7.48
N ASN A 214 3.14 -6.92 7.96
CA ASN A 214 3.27 -8.31 8.40
C ASN A 214 2.43 -8.52 9.68
N ILE A 215 1.29 -9.19 9.54
CA ILE A 215 0.38 -9.47 10.65
C ILE A 215 0.00 -10.94 10.67
N GLN A 216 -0.21 -11.46 11.88
CA GLN A 216 -0.63 -12.82 12.15
C GLN A 216 -2.15 -12.99 11.95
N LEU A 217 -2.59 -14.23 11.73
CA LEU A 217 -4.01 -14.55 11.50
C LEU A 217 -4.96 -14.02 12.60
N PRO A 218 -4.68 -14.14 13.91
CA PRO A 218 -5.61 -13.66 14.95
C PRO A 218 -5.86 -12.15 14.88
N GLU A 219 -4.81 -11.37 14.62
CA GLU A 219 -4.91 -9.92 14.47
C GLU A 219 -5.65 -9.55 13.18
N CYS A 220 -5.42 -10.30 12.11
CA CYS A 220 -6.13 -10.13 10.85
C CYS A 220 -7.65 -10.36 11.01
N LEU A 221 -8.04 -11.39 11.76
CA LEU A 221 -9.45 -11.64 12.09
C LEU A 221 -10.07 -10.48 12.86
N ARG A 222 -9.35 -9.93 13.85
CA ARG A 222 -9.81 -8.76 14.62
C ARG A 222 -10.00 -7.54 13.73
N ILE A 223 -9.02 -7.21 12.89
CA ILE A 223 -9.09 -6.05 11.98
C ILE A 223 -10.26 -6.22 11.02
N VAL A 224 -10.44 -7.40 10.40
CA VAL A 224 -11.56 -7.64 9.49
C VAL A 224 -12.90 -7.59 10.22
N ALA A 225 -12.98 -8.05 11.47
CA ALA A 225 -14.18 -7.90 12.28
C ALA A 225 -14.52 -6.42 12.55
N HIS A 226 -13.54 -5.58 12.87
CA HIS A 226 -13.75 -4.13 13.00
C HIS A 226 -14.19 -3.50 11.66
N LEU A 227 -13.59 -3.90 10.54
CA LEU A 227 -13.99 -3.43 9.20
C LEU A 227 -15.43 -3.83 8.84
N ARG A 228 -15.87 -5.05 9.16
CA ARG A 228 -17.28 -5.46 9.01
C ARG A 228 -18.21 -4.59 9.86
N ARG A 229 -17.81 -4.27 11.09
CA ARG A 229 -18.59 -3.47 12.03
C ARG A 229 -18.73 -2.01 11.59
N ILE A 230 -17.72 -1.44 10.94
CA ILE A 230 -17.78 -0.10 10.32
C ILE A 230 -18.84 -0.04 9.20
N GLY A 231 -19.10 -1.17 8.52
CA GLY A 231 -20.18 -1.27 7.53
C GLY A 231 -19.98 -0.43 6.26
N VAL A 232 -18.76 0.02 5.97
CA VAL A 232 -18.44 0.81 4.76
C VAL A 232 -18.29 -0.08 3.52
N PHE A 233 -17.89 -1.35 3.69
CA PHE A 233 -17.68 -2.30 2.60
C PHE A 233 -18.73 -3.40 2.62
N ASN A 234 -19.20 -3.78 1.44
CA ASN A 234 -19.92 -5.03 1.26
C ASN A 234 -18.97 -6.23 1.45
N GLU A 235 -19.50 -7.43 1.70
CA GLU A 235 -18.66 -8.62 1.93
C GLU A 235 -17.72 -8.92 0.74
N SER A 236 -18.20 -8.74 -0.50
CA SER A 236 -17.39 -8.88 -1.71
C SER A 236 -16.31 -7.80 -1.86
N GLU A 237 -16.63 -6.55 -1.48
CA GLU A 237 -15.66 -5.45 -1.48
C GLU A 237 -14.61 -5.63 -0.39
N LEU A 238 -15.00 -6.13 0.78
CA LEU A 238 -14.10 -6.43 1.89
C LEU A 238 -13.08 -7.51 1.52
N ARG A 239 -13.54 -8.58 0.85
CA ARG A 239 -12.68 -9.63 0.28
C ARG A 239 -11.64 -9.04 -0.69
N LEU A 240 -12.09 -8.19 -1.62
CA LEU A 240 -11.21 -7.54 -2.57
C LEU A 240 -10.22 -6.58 -1.89
N GLN A 241 -10.69 -5.76 -0.94
CA GLN A 241 -9.83 -4.82 -0.20
C GLN A 241 -8.79 -5.55 0.64
N PHE A 242 -9.15 -6.69 1.24
CA PHE A 242 -8.20 -7.53 1.95
C PHE A 242 -7.08 -8.01 1.01
N LEU A 243 -7.43 -8.61 -0.13
CA LEU A 243 -6.44 -9.07 -1.11
C LEU A 243 -5.57 -7.94 -1.65
N ARG A 244 -6.15 -6.77 -1.95
CA ARG A 244 -5.40 -5.56 -2.37
C ARG A 244 -4.42 -5.08 -1.31
N CYS A 245 -4.80 -5.08 -0.03
CA CYS A 245 -3.89 -4.69 1.04
C CYS A 245 -2.75 -5.69 1.19
N ARG A 246 -3.03 -6.99 1.05
CA ARG A 246 -2.00 -8.05 1.08
C ARG A 246 -1.07 -8.01 -0.13
N GLU A 247 -1.59 -7.72 -1.30
CA GLU A 247 -0.81 -7.54 -2.52
C GLU A 247 0.09 -6.31 -2.44
N ALA A 248 -0.41 -5.19 -1.92
CA ALA A 248 0.40 -3.99 -1.69
C ALA A 248 1.53 -4.25 -0.69
N TRP A 249 1.27 -5.03 0.35
CA TRP A 249 2.29 -5.47 1.30
C TRP A 249 3.34 -6.36 0.64
N LEU A 250 2.92 -7.36 -0.14
CA LEU A 250 3.81 -8.27 -0.86
C LEU A 250 4.69 -7.51 -1.86
N SER A 251 4.08 -6.58 -2.61
CA SER A 251 4.79 -5.72 -3.56
C SER A 251 5.83 -4.85 -2.87
N GLY A 252 5.50 -4.29 -1.70
CA GLY A 252 6.47 -3.54 -0.89
C GLY A 252 7.68 -4.37 -0.46
N ILE A 253 7.49 -5.65 -0.11
CA ILE A 253 8.61 -6.55 0.20
C ILE A 253 9.48 -6.80 -1.04
N LEU A 254 8.87 -6.93 -2.21
CA LEU A 254 9.60 -7.14 -3.47
C LEU A 254 10.36 -5.89 -3.93
N ASP A 255 9.81 -4.70 -3.66
CA ASP A 255 10.45 -3.41 -3.95
C ASP A 255 11.70 -3.16 -3.08
N ASP A 256 11.72 -3.73 -1.86
CA ASP A 256 12.86 -3.66 -0.94
C ASP A 256 14.05 -4.56 -1.36
N LEU A 257 13.85 -5.47 -2.32
CA LEU A 257 14.91 -6.39 -2.79
C LEU A 257 15.92 -5.67 -3.69
N ASP A 258 17.21 -5.98 -3.52
CA ASP A 258 18.27 -5.41 -4.36
C ASP A 258 18.18 -5.94 -5.81
N GLN A 259 17.93 -5.03 -6.75
CA GLN A 259 17.82 -5.34 -8.18
C GLN A 259 19.18 -5.33 -8.91
N ARG A 260 20.29 -4.97 -8.23
CA ARG A 260 21.62 -4.94 -8.86
C ARG A 260 22.09 -6.32 -9.31
N ASN A 261 21.82 -7.34 -8.49
CA ASN A 261 22.11 -8.72 -8.82
C ASN A 261 20.81 -9.46 -9.18
N VAL A 262 20.69 -9.83 -10.45
CA VAL A 262 19.52 -10.56 -10.99
C VAL A 262 19.30 -11.88 -10.26
N TYR A 263 20.37 -12.60 -9.91
CA TYR A 263 20.27 -13.88 -9.23
C TYR A 263 19.72 -13.74 -7.80
N ASP A 264 20.26 -12.79 -7.02
CA ASP A 264 19.82 -12.56 -5.64
C ASP A 264 18.38 -12.01 -5.60
N TYR A 265 18.02 -11.15 -6.56
CA TYR A 265 16.65 -10.67 -6.73
C TYR A 265 15.67 -11.82 -6.99
N LEU A 266 15.95 -12.69 -7.98
CA LEU A 266 15.07 -13.81 -8.31
C LEU A 266 14.95 -14.80 -7.15
N LYS A 267 16.07 -15.10 -6.47
CA LYS A 267 16.07 -15.93 -5.26
C LYS A 267 15.22 -15.32 -4.15
N GLY A 268 15.37 -14.01 -3.90
CA GLY A 268 14.57 -13.26 -2.94
C GLY A 268 13.09 -13.28 -3.27
N MET A 269 12.73 -13.04 -4.53
CA MET A 269 11.36 -13.08 -5.04
C MET A 269 10.72 -14.46 -4.85
N VAL A 270 11.40 -15.54 -5.25
CA VAL A 270 10.90 -16.92 -5.09
C VAL A 270 10.66 -17.24 -3.62
N ASN A 271 11.59 -16.87 -2.73
CA ASN A 271 11.43 -17.10 -1.31
C ASN A 271 10.30 -16.26 -0.70
N CYS A 272 10.15 -15.00 -1.13
CA CYS A 272 9.06 -14.11 -0.72
C CYS A 272 7.69 -14.71 -1.08
N HIS A 273 7.49 -15.13 -2.33
CA HIS A 273 6.26 -15.79 -2.77
C HIS A 273 6.02 -17.10 -2.02
N ARG A 274 7.05 -17.94 -1.85
CA ARG A 274 6.94 -19.20 -1.10
C ARG A 274 6.46 -18.98 0.33
N MET A 275 7.01 -17.97 1.01
CA MET A 275 6.70 -17.69 2.42
C MET A 275 5.33 -17.03 2.57
N HIS A 276 5.01 -16.03 1.75
CA HIS A 276 3.89 -15.14 2.02
C HIS A 276 2.62 -15.46 1.23
N LEU A 277 2.72 -16.02 0.02
CA LEU A 277 1.54 -16.32 -0.79
C LEU A 277 0.68 -17.41 -0.12
N PHE A 278 1.32 -18.43 0.45
CA PHE A 278 0.65 -19.49 1.21
C PHE A 278 -0.12 -18.91 2.41
N ASP A 279 0.52 -18.01 3.18
CA ASP A 279 -0.08 -17.38 4.35
C ASP A 279 -1.27 -16.51 3.98
N VAL A 280 -1.17 -15.70 2.91
CA VAL A 280 -2.28 -14.84 2.47
C VAL A 280 -3.48 -15.68 2.05
N VAL A 281 -3.26 -16.79 1.32
CA VAL A 281 -4.37 -17.66 0.93
C VAL A 281 -5.01 -18.34 2.14
N ASN A 282 -4.21 -18.81 3.10
CA ASN A 282 -4.75 -19.41 4.32
C ASN A 282 -5.50 -18.40 5.19
N GLN A 283 -4.99 -17.18 5.30
CA GLN A 283 -5.69 -16.10 5.99
C GLN A 283 -7.01 -15.79 5.33
N TYR A 284 -7.04 -15.69 3.99
CA TYR A 284 -8.28 -15.50 3.24
C TYR A 284 -9.30 -16.60 3.55
N ARG A 285 -8.89 -17.87 3.44
CA ARG A 285 -9.75 -19.02 3.72
C ARG A 285 -10.26 -19.01 5.16
N ALA A 286 -9.43 -18.67 6.12
CA ALA A 286 -9.82 -18.61 7.53
C ALA A 286 -10.84 -17.49 7.84
N ILE A 287 -10.73 -16.34 7.14
CA ILE A 287 -11.57 -15.15 7.39
C ILE A 287 -12.91 -15.23 6.65
N PHE A 288 -12.90 -15.74 5.42
CA PHE A 288 -14.04 -15.66 4.51
C PHE A 288 -14.72 -17.01 4.20
N ASN A 289 -14.02 -18.16 4.35
CA ASN A 289 -14.62 -19.49 4.11
C ASN A 289 -15.15 -20.18 5.37
N ASN A 290 -15.11 -19.52 6.54
CA ASN A 290 -15.56 -20.15 7.79
C ASN A 290 -17.08 -20.07 8.03
N ASP A 291 -17.81 -19.31 7.20
CA ASP A 291 -19.28 -19.30 7.22
C ASP A 291 -19.82 -20.54 6.49
N LYS A 292 -19.94 -21.64 7.24
CA LYS A 292 -20.63 -22.88 6.84
C LYS A 292 -22.14 -22.70 6.61
N SER A 293 -22.65 -21.47 6.47
CA SER A 293 -23.97 -21.23 5.91
C SER A 293 -23.84 -21.40 4.40
N GLY A 294 -24.39 -22.48 3.85
CA GLY A 294 -24.47 -22.76 2.41
C GLY A 294 -25.37 -21.78 1.65
N SER A 295 -25.28 -20.47 1.92
CA SER A 295 -25.89 -19.41 1.14
C SER A 295 -25.04 -19.12 -0.09
N GLU A 296 -25.68 -18.94 -1.24
CA GLU A 296 -25.02 -18.60 -2.51
C GLU A 296 -24.23 -17.28 -2.47
N GLU A 297 -24.45 -16.45 -1.44
CA GLU A 297 -23.69 -15.22 -1.14
C GLU A 297 -22.24 -15.50 -0.70
N ASN A 298 -21.92 -16.72 -0.27
CA ASN A 298 -20.55 -17.12 0.08
C ASN A 298 -19.72 -17.57 -1.12
N TYR A 299 -20.29 -17.61 -2.32
CA TYR A 299 -19.53 -17.93 -3.51
C TYR A 299 -18.56 -16.81 -3.83
N ASP A 300 -17.27 -17.07 -3.63
CA ASP A 300 -16.18 -16.13 -3.88
C ASP A 300 -16.02 -15.72 -5.36
N GLY A 301 -16.85 -16.25 -6.27
CA GLY A 301 -16.74 -15.99 -7.71
C GLY A 301 -15.40 -16.45 -8.31
N GLY A 302 -14.61 -17.22 -7.56
CA GLY A 302 -13.22 -17.53 -7.89
C GLY A 302 -12.25 -16.36 -7.68
N LEU A 303 -12.60 -15.32 -6.92
CA LEU A 303 -11.76 -14.13 -6.68
C LEU A 303 -10.39 -14.51 -6.11
N LEU A 304 -10.34 -15.34 -5.06
CA LEU A 304 -9.08 -15.82 -4.50
C LEU A 304 -8.23 -16.55 -5.55
N PHE A 305 -8.86 -17.40 -6.36
CA PHE A 305 -8.18 -18.14 -7.41
C PHE A 305 -7.67 -17.21 -8.51
N SER A 306 -8.48 -16.25 -8.96
CA SER A 306 -8.09 -15.24 -9.95
C SER A 306 -6.93 -14.38 -9.44
N TRP A 307 -6.97 -13.96 -8.18
CA TRP A 307 -5.89 -13.20 -7.56
C TRP A 307 -4.61 -14.03 -7.46
N ALA A 308 -4.71 -15.27 -6.99
CA ALA A 308 -3.56 -16.16 -6.87
C ALA A 308 -2.94 -16.48 -8.25
N MET A 309 -3.78 -16.73 -9.27
CA MET A 309 -3.33 -16.90 -10.65
C MET A 309 -2.65 -15.64 -11.19
N HIS A 310 -3.14 -14.44 -10.85
CA HIS A 310 -2.46 -13.19 -11.20
C HIS A 310 -1.06 -13.11 -10.57
N GLN A 311 -0.91 -13.48 -9.29
CA GLN A 311 0.41 -13.51 -8.63
C GLN A 311 1.37 -14.51 -9.30
N ILE A 312 0.89 -15.70 -9.66
CA ILE A 312 1.71 -16.68 -10.39
C ILE A 312 2.07 -16.18 -11.80
N SER A 313 1.13 -15.55 -12.51
CA SER A 313 1.39 -14.96 -13.82
C SER A 313 2.46 -13.87 -13.76
N ASN A 314 2.41 -13.01 -12.74
CA ASN A 314 3.42 -11.97 -12.51
C ASN A 314 4.79 -12.60 -12.19
N HIS A 315 4.80 -13.65 -11.35
CA HIS A 315 6.01 -14.40 -11.02
C HIS A 315 6.69 -14.99 -12.27
N LEU A 316 5.91 -15.65 -13.14
CA LEU A 316 6.39 -16.24 -14.38
C LEU A 316 6.86 -15.18 -15.38
N SER A 317 6.14 -14.06 -15.50
CA SER A 317 6.51 -12.95 -16.39
C SER A 317 7.84 -12.32 -15.97
N THR A 318 8.07 -12.16 -14.67
CA THR A 318 9.35 -11.65 -14.14
C THR A 318 10.49 -12.64 -14.37
N LEU A 319 10.24 -13.94 -14.21
CA LEU A 319 11.22 -14.98 -14.55
C LEU A 319 11.59 -14.92 -16.03
N GLU A 320 10.61 -14.88 -16.93
CA GLU A 320 10.83 -14.80 -18.38
C GLU A 320 11.70 -13.59 -18.78
N ALA A 321 11.46 -12.43 -18.17
CA ALA A 321 12.20 -11.20 -18.47
C ALA A 321 13.64 -11.19 -17.91
N MET A 322 13.89 -11.90 -16.80
CA MET A 322 15.15 -11.80 -16.04
C MET A 322 16.09 -13.00 -16.23
N LEU A 323 15.55 -14.20 -16.47
CA LEU A 323 16.36 -15.41 -16.69
C LEU A 323 17.43 -15.26 -17.80
N PRO A 324 17.16 -14.61 -18.96
CA PRO A 324 18.17 -14.45 -20.01
C PRO A 324 19.40 -13.61 -19.62
N LYS A 325 19.34 -12.87 -18.51
CA LYS A 325 20.44 -12.03 -18.02
C LYS A 325 21.45 -12.82 -17.17
N ILE A 326 21.11 -14.05 -16.77
CA ILE A 326 21.99 -14.91 -15.97
C ILE A 326 23.01 -15.56 -16.89
N THR A 327 24.29 -15.47 -16.52
CA THR A 327 25.41 -16.00 -17.29
C THR A 327 25.95 -17.34 -16.79
N GLU A 328 25.43 -17.83 -15.66
CA GLU A 328 25.94 -19.02 -14.98
C GLU A 328 24.87 -20.12 -14.93
N GLY A 329 25.19 -21.31 -15.41
CA GLY A 329 24.25 -22.42 -15.43
C GLY A 329 23.98 -23.03 -14.05
N GLY A 330 24.97 -22.98 -13.14
CA GLY A 330 24.75 -23.37 -11.74
C GLY A 330 23.71 -22.48 -11.04
N SER A 331 23.74 -21.17 -11.33
CA SER A 331 22.77 -20.21 -10.84
C SER A 331 21.37 -20.46 -11.41
N LEU A 332 21.26 -20.82 -12.70
CA LEU A 332 19.99 -21.25 -13.31
C LEU A 332 19.42 -22.52 -12.67
N SER A 333 20.25 -23.55 -12.46
CA SER A 333 19.83 -24.79 -11.79
C SER A 333 19.30 -24.50 -10.39
N ASN A 334 20.01 -23.71 -9.59
CA ASN A 334 19.57 -23.42 -8.23
C ASN A 334 18.25 -22.62 -8.20
N ILE A 335 18.06 -21.63 -9.09
CA ILE A 335 16.78 -20.91 -9.16
C ILE A 335 15.66 -21.88 -9.54
N LEU A 336 15.89 -22.80 -10.48
CA LEU A 336 14.90 -23.80 -10.86
C LEU A 336 14.50 -24.69 -9.68
N ASP A 337 15.46 -25.18 -8.91
CA ASP A 337 15.18 -25.98 -7.70
C ASP A 337 14.35 -25.19 -6.69
N GLN A 338 14.67 -23.90 -6.48
CA GLN A 338 13.90 -23.03 -5.60
C GLN A 338 12.47 -22.80 -6.14
N CYS A 339 12.30 -22.58 -7.45
CA CYS A 339 11.00 -22.43 -8.09
C CYS A 339 10.16 -23.70 -8.00
N MET A 340 10.77 -24.87 -8.24
CA MET A 340 10.12 -26.17 -8.12
C MET A 340 9.67 -26.43 -6.68
N TYR A 341 10.52 -26.13 -5.70
CA TYR A 341 10.19 -26.24 -4.29
C TYR A 341 9.09 -25.26 -3.86
N CYS A 342 9.13 -24.01 -4.35
CA CYS A 342 8.08 -23.02 -4.14
C CYS A 342 6.73 -23.49 -4.69
N ALA A 343 6.71 -23.92 -5.96
CA ALA A 343 5.50 -24.42 -6.63
C ALA A 343 4.93 -25.68 -5.95
N MET A 344 5.80 -26.59 -5.49
CA MET A 344 5.38 -27.75 -4.70
C MET A 344 4.69 -27.34 -3.39
N GLY A 345 5.26 -26.38 -2.65
CA GLY A 345 4.65 -25.87 -1.42
C GLY A 345 3.31 -25.19 -1.66
N LEU A 346 3.20 -24.42 -2.75
CA LEU A 346 1.97 -23.76 -3.18
C LEU A 346 0.93 -24.75 -3.77
N GLY A 347 1.36 -25.94 -4.19
CA GLY A 347 0.50 -27.04 -4.59
C GLY A 347 -0.49 -27.49 -3.52
N LEU A 348 -0.12 -27.38 -2.22
CA LEU A 348 -1.03 -27.65 -1.10
C LEU A 348 -2.27 -26.73 -1.09
N VAL A 349 -2.15 -25.56 -1.71
CA VAL A 349 -3.21 -24.56 -1.82
C VAL A 349 -3.94 -24.67 -3.17
N GLY A 350 -3.47 -25.53 -4.08
CA GLY A 350 -4.00 -25.70 -5.43
C GLY A 350 -3.32 -24.79 -6.47
N LEU A 351 -2.13 -24.26 -6.17
CA LEU A 351 -1.37 -23.33 -7.02
C LEU A 351 -0.06 -23.99 -7.51
N ASP A 352 -0.16 -25.18 -8.09
CA ASP A 352 1.01 -25.86 -8.66
C ASP A 352 1.28 -25.36 -10.09
N PHE A 353 2.38 -24.63 -10.27
CA PHE A 353 2.82 -24.09 -11.56
C PHE A 353 4.08 -24.78 -12.11
N ARG A 354 4.49 -25.94 -11.57
CA ARG A 354 5.69 -26.65 -12.02
C ARG A 354 5.66 -26.97 -13.52
N GLY A 355 4.48 -27.25 -14.08
CA GLY A 355 4.31 -27.50 -15.51
C GLY A 355 4.58 -26.28 -16.41
N LEU A 356 4.64 -25.06 -15.86
CA LEU A 356 4.88 -23.82 -16.61
C LEU A 356 6.34 -23.35 -16.55
N LEU A 357 7.16 -23.92 -15.66
CA LEU A 357 8.57 -23.59 -15.52
C LEU A 357 9.46 -24.10 -16.67
N PRO A 358 9.28 -25.34 -17.20
CA PRO A 358 10.17 -25.91 -18.20
C PRO A 358 10.50 -25.02 -19.40
N PRO A 359 9.51 -24.42 -20.10
CA PRO A 359 9.78 -23.65 -21.30
C PRO A 359 10.64 -22.41 -21.03
N LEU A 360 10.48 -21.80 -19.85
CA LEU A 360 11.22 -20.60 -19.46
C LEU A 360 12.71 -20.90 -19.25
N PHE A 361 13.00 -21.99 -18.53
CA PHE A 361 14.38 -22.40 -18.25
C PHE A 361 15.05 -23.03 -19.46
N GLU A 362 14.31 -23.79 -20.29
CA GLU A 362 14.83 -24.30 -21.55
C GLU A 362 15.31 -23.18 -22.48
N ASN A 363 14.51 -22.12 -22.64
CA ASN A 363 14.89 -20.94 -23.42
C ASN A 363 16.14 -20.25 -22.85
N ALA A 364 16.23 -20.10 -21.53
CA ALA A 364 17.39 -19.49 -20.87
C ALA A 364 18.67 -20.31 -21.06
N VAL A 365 18.59 -21.64 -20.88
CA VAL A 365 19.71 -22.57 -21.07
C VAL A 365 20.18 -22.57 -22.52
N PHE A 366 19.25 -22.61 -23.47
CA PHE A 366 19.59 -22.55 -24.89
C PHE A 366 20.33 -21.26 -25.24
N ASN A 367 19.81 -20.10 -24.79
CA ASN A 367 20.43 -18.80 -25.02
C ASN A 367 21.83 -18.70 -24.40
N LEU A 368 22.01 -19.23 -23.17
CA LEU A 368 23.31 -19.28 -22.51
C LEU A 368 24.31 -20.12 -23.31
N PHE A 369 23.92 -21.32 -23.72
CA PHE A 369 24.79 -22.21 -24.48
C PHE A 369 25.14 -21.64 -25.86
N SER A 370 24.15 -21.14 -26.61
CA SER A 370 24.37 -20.55 -27.94
C SER A 370 25.27 -19.31 -27.87
N LYS A 371 25.12 -18.46 -26.85
CA LYS A 371 26.00 -17.30 -26.62
C LYS A 371 27.44 -17.73 -26.32
N ASN A 372 27.63 -18.71 -25.44
CA ASN A 372 28.97 -19.22 -25.11
C ASN A 372 29.63 -19.90 -26.31
N MET A 373 28.86 -20.65 -27.11
CA MET A 373 29.34 -21.27 -28.35
C MET A 373 29.74 -20.21 -29.39
N SER A 374 28.92 -19.18 -29.57
CA SER A 374 29.23 -18.07 -30.48
C SER A 374 30.51 -17.33 -30.05
N THR A 375 30.66 -17.08 -28.75
CA THR A 375 31.88 -16.47 -28.18
C THR A 375 33.12 -17.34 -28.43
N ALA A 376 33.00 -18.67 -28.33
CA ALA A 376 34.09 -19.59 -28.64
C ALA A 376 34.51 -19.54 -30.11
N VAL A 377 33.54 -19.46 -31.03
CA VAL A 377 33.77 -19.30 -32.48
C VAL A 377 34.39 -17.94 -32.81
N GLU A 378 33.90 -16.85 -32.22
CA GLU A 378 34.46 -15.50 -32.41
C GLU A 378 35.91 -15.43 -31.92
N ASN A 379 36.20 -15.97 -30.73
CA ASN A 379 37.56 -16.06 -30.20
C ASN A 379 38.47 -16.88 -31.13
N PHE A 380 37.96 -17.99 -31.68
CA PHE A 380 38.69 -18.77 -32.69
C PHE A 380 39.05 -17.93 -33.91
N GLN A 381 38.10 -17.20 -34.48
CA GLN A 381 38.30 -16.37 -35.68
C GLN A 381 39.33 -15.28 -35.43
N VAL A 382 39.23 -14.56 -34.31
CA VAL A 382 40.18 -13.50 -33.92
C VAL A 382 41.61 -14.06 -33.77
N ILE A 383 41.75 -15.23 -33.14
CA ILE A 383 43.05 -15.87 -32.96
C ILE A 383 43.58 -16.42 -34.29
N LEU A 384 42.74 -16.99 -35.15
CA LEU A 384 43.14 -17.48 -36.48
C LEU A 384 43.67 -16.36 -37.37
N ASP A 385 43.00 -15.20 -37.37
CA ASP A 385 43.40 -14.03 -38.18
C ASP A 385 44.73 -13.42 -37.72
N SER A 386 44.97 -13.40 -36.41
CA SER A 386 46.20 -12.89 -35.80
C SER A 386 47.32 -13.94 -35.68
N HIS A 387 47.05 -15.21 -36.01
CA HIS A 387 47.99 -16.30 -35.84
C HIS A 387 49.23 -16.18 -36.74
N ARG A 388 50.40 -16.45 -36.16
CA ARG A 388 51.68 -16.53 -36.88
C ARG A 388 52.10 -17.99 -37.04
N TRP A 389 52.24 -18.43 -38.29
CA TRP A 389 52.59 -19.80 -38.67
C TRP A 389 54.07 -20.10 -38.47
N VAL A 390 54.48 -20.20 -37.21
CA VAL A 390 55.84 -20.58 -36.82
C VAL A 390 55.80 -21.98 -36.21
N PRO A 391 56.76 -22.87 -36.53
CA PRO A 391 56.86 -24.16 -35.86
C PRO A 391 57.00 -23.96 -34.35
N MET A 392 56.00 -24.42 -33.60
CA MET A 392 56.07 -24.45 -32.15
C MET A 392 57.01 -25.58 -31.69
N PRO A 393 57.72 -25.42 -30.57
CA PRO A 393 58.49 -26.53 -30.00
C PRO A 393 57.55 -27.69 -29.67
N SER A 394 57.89 -28.89 -30.14
CA SER A 394 57.15 -30.11 -29.82
C SER A 394 57.07 -30.26 -28.31
N VAL A 395 55.85 -30.30 -27.77
CA VAL A 395 55.64 -30.44 -26.34
C VAL A 395 55.93 -31.90 -25.99
N GLY A 396 57.14 -32.16 -25.48
CA GLY A 396 57.60 -33.49 -25.10
C GLY A 396 56.91 -34.01 -23.85
N PHE A 397 55.63 -34.42 -23.96
CA PHE A 397 55.06 -35.39 -23.04
C PHE A 397 55.27 -36.77 -23.65
N ALA A 398 56.28 -37.49 -23.15
CA ALA A 398 56.51 -38.87 -23.51
C ALA A 398 55.28 -39.71 -23.12
N THR A 399 54.56 -40.22 -24.12
CA THR A 399 53.58 -41.31 -23.96
C THR A 399 54.32 -42.62 -23.71
N ASN A 400 55.06 -42.71 -22.60
CA ASN A 400 55.66 -43.95 -22.10
C ASN A 400 55.05 -44.26 -20.73
N GLY A 401 53.77 -44.59 -20.76
CA GLY A 401 53.01 -45.14 -19.66
C GLY A 401 51.82 -45.85 -20.29
N VAL A 402 51.61 -47.11 -19.90
CA VAL A 402 50.42 -47.89 -20.25
C VAL A 402 49.20 -46.97 -20.14
N ILE A 403 48.43 -46.86 -21.22
CA ILE A 403 47.11 -46.24 -21.20
C ILE A 403 46.28 -47.12 -20.28
N ASP A 404 46.26 -46.79 -19.00
CA ASP A 404 45.21 -47.25 -18.13
C ASP A 404 43.96 -46.52 -18.62
N GLU A 405 43.09 -47.25 -19.32
CA GLU A 405 41.75 -46.79 -19.71
C GLU A 405 40.89 -46.60 -18.45
N SER A 406 41.32 -45.73 -17.54
CA SER A 406 40.40 -45.09 -16.62
C SER A 406 39.55 -44.14 -17.49
N GLN A 407 38.35 -44.61 -17.86
CA GLN A 407 37.40 -43.92 -18.74
C GLN A 407 36.88 -42.56 -18.22
N ASP A 408 37.54 -41.96 -17.23
CA ASP A 408 37.01 -40.88 -16.40
C ASP A 408 37.81 -39.57 -16.48
N ASP A 409 38.98 -39.51 -17.14
CA ASP A 409 39.73 -38.27 -17.28
C ASP A 409 39.52 -37.63 -18.66
N VAL A 410 38.79 -36.51 -18.70
CA VAL A 410 38.56 -35.77 -19.94
C VAL A 410 39.25 -34.41 -19.94
N SER A 411 40.57 -34.51 -19.90
CA SER A 411 41.44 -33.41 -20.25
C SER A 411 41.43 -33.19 -21.78
N PRO A 412 41.58 -31.94 -22.25
CA PRO A 412 41.74 -31.67 -23.68
C PRO A 412 42.99 -32.38 -24.25
N PRO A 413 42.94 -32.93 -25.47
CA PRO A 413 44.10 -33.60 -26.08
C PRO A 413 45.32 -32.68 -26.18
N SER A 414 46.48 -33.13 -25.71
CA SER A 414 47.73 -32.37 -25.72
C SER A 414 48.20 -31.97 -27.13
N VAL A 415 47.78 -32.72 -28.15
CA VAL A 415 48.03 -32.42 -29.57
C VAL A 415 47.49 -31.05 -30.00
N LEU A 416 46.47 -30.53 -29.32
CA LEU A 416 45.93 -29.19 -29.60
C LEU A 416 46.88 -28.06 -29.17
N MET A 417 47.91 -28.33 -28.36
CA MET A 417 48.93 -27.33 -27.97
C MET A 417 49.71 -26.80 -29.16
N GLU A 418 49.94 -27.64 -30.16
CA GLU A 418 50.64 -27.27 -31.40
C GLU A 418 49.74 -26.41 -32.33
N HIS A 419 48.48 -26.22 -31.93
CA HIS A 419 47.41 -25.63 -32.72
C HIS A 419 46.62 -24.57 -31.92
N PRO A 420 47.22 -23.39 -31.64
CA PRO A 420 46.64 -22.38 -30.75
C PRO A 420 45.21 -21.94 -31.08
N PRO A 421 44.83 -21.71 -32.36
CA PRO A 421 43.44 -21.35 -32.68
C PRO A 421 42.44 -22.43 -32.23
N LEU A 422 42.70 -23.70 -32.56
CA LEU A 422 41.83 -24.82 -32.17
C LEU A 422 41.80 -25.05 -30.66
N ALA A 423 42.93 -24.87 -29.98
CA ALA A 423 42.99 -24.94 -28.53
C ALA A 423 42.05 -23.92 -27.85
N VAL A 424 42.04 -22.67 -28.34
CA VAL A 424 41.14 -21.62 -27.83
C VAL A 424 39.68 -21.98 -28.05
N PHE A 425 39.34 -22.49 -29.24
CA PHE A 425 37.99 -22.96 -29.53
C PHE A 425 37.54 -24.08 -28.58
N VAL A 426 38.35 -25.13 -28.44
CA VAL A 426 38.04 -26.29 -27.60
C VAL A 426 37.90 -25.89 -26.13
N ASN A 427 38.74 -24.97 -25.64
CA ASN A 427 38.60 -24.42 -24.29
C ASN A 427 37.28 -23.65 -24.12
N GLY A 428 36.90 -22.81 -25.08
CA GLY A 428 35.62 -22.11 -25.07
C GLY A 428 34.42 -23.05 -25.11
N PHE A 429 34.48 -24.11 -25.91
CA PHE A 429 33.47 -25.16 -25.95
C PHE A 429 33.37 -25.92 -24.61
N SER A 430 34.50 -26.26 -23.99
CA SER A 430 34.52 -26.90 -22.67
C SER A 430 33.92 -26.01 -21.58
N VAL A 431 34.15 -24.69 -21.63
CA VAL A 431 33.47 -23.72 -20.76
C VAL A 431 31.95 -23.73 -21.02
N ALA A 432 31.51 -23.69 -22.27
CA ALA A 432 30.08 -23.77 -22.60
C ALA A 432 29.42 -25.07 -22.08
N MET A 433 30.11 -26.20 -22.18
CA MET A 433 29.66 -27.49 -21.65
C MET A 433 29.66 -27.55 -20.12
N ASN A 434 30.62 -26.90 -19.46
CA ASN A 434 30.67 -26.78 -18.00
C ASN A 434 29.48 -25.98 -17.47
N GLU A 435 29.10 -24.88 -18.14
CA GLU A 435 27.90 -24.10 -17.78
C GLU A 435 26.61 -24.86 -18.08
N LEU A 436 26.56 -25.67 -19.13
CA LEU A 436 25.38 -26.47 -19.46
C LEU A 436 25.15 -27.61 -18.44
N ARG A 437 26.21 -28.20 -17.88
CA ARG A 437 26.13 -29.43 -17.07
C ARG A 437 25.12 -29.36 -15.90
N PRO A 438 25.11 -28.32 -15.04
CA PRO A 438 24.17 -28.24 -13.92
C PRO A 438 22.71 -28.15 -14.37
N CYS A 439 22.47 -27.66 -15.59
CA CYS A 439 21.14 -27.36 -16.10
C CYS A 439 20.97 -27.87 -17.54
N ALA A 440 21.21 -29.17 -17.77
CA ALA A 440 21.06 -29.84 -19.07
C ALA A 440 19.68 -30.53 -19.23
N PRO A 441 18.67 -29.93 -19.89
CA PRO A 441 17.37 -30.54 -20.12
C PRO A 441 17.45 -31.57 -21.24
N VAL A 442 16.90 -32.77 -21.02
CA VAL A 442 16.84 -33.83 -22.04
C VAL A 442 16.05 -33.41 -23.29
N SER A 443 15.04 -32.55 -23.12
CA SER A 443 14.23 -31.97 -24.20
C SER A 443 15.06 -31.18 -25.22
N LEU A 444 16.13 -30.51 -24.78
CA LEU A 444 16.99 -29.70 -25.63
C LEU A 444 18.09 -30.48 -26.34
N LYS A 445 18.24 -31.78 -26.07
CA LYS A 445 19.33 -32.63 -26.62
C LYS A 445 19.57 -32.41 -28.12
N HIS A 446 18.51 -32.51 -28.95
CA HIS A 446 18.66 -32.38 -30.40
C HIS A 446 18.98 -30.95 -30.84
N ILE A 447 18.38 -29.96 -30.17
CA ILE A 447 18.56 -28.54 -30.49
C ILE A 447 19.99 -28.11 -30.14
N LEU A 448 20.49 -28.50 -28.96
CA LEU A 448 21.86 -28.21 -28.54
C LEU A 448 22.88 -28.95 -29.40
N ALA A 449 22.61 -30.19 -29.81
CA ALA A 449 23.46 -30.90 -30.77
C ALA A 449 23.60 -30.13 -32.10
N GLN A 450 22.50 -29.56 -32.60
CA GLN A 450 22.53 -28.71 -33.80
C GLN A 450 23.36 -27.44 -33.58
N GLU A 451 23.28 -26.79 -32.41
CA GLU A 451 24.12 -25.63 -32.10
C GLU A 451 25.61 -26.00 -32.05
N VAL A 452 25.97 -27.17 -31.51
CA VAL A 452 27.35 -27.67 -31.54
C VAL A 452 27.81 -27.87 -32.98
N VAL A 453 27.00 -28.52 -33.81
CA VAL A 453 27.29 -28.74 -35.23
C VAL A 453 27.45 -27.41 -35.98
N LYS A 454 26.58 -26.42 -35.73
CA LYS A 454 26.69 -25.07 -36.33
C LYS A 454 27.99 -24.38 -35.94
N GLY A 455 28.38 -24.44 -34.66
CA GLY A 455 29.62 -23.81 -34.22
C GLY A 455 30.86 -24.50 -34.81
N LEU A 456 30.87 -25.84 -34.90
CA LEU A 456 31.91 -26.59 -35.61
C LEU A 456 31.93 -26.26 -37.11
N GLN A 457 30.77 -26.07 -37.72
CA GLN A 457 30.65 -25.67 -39.13
C GLN A 457 31.22 -24.27 -39.35
N ALA A 458 30.93 -23.31 -38.47
CA ALA A 458 31.49 -21.98 -38.55
C ALA A 458 33.03 -21.98 -38.44
N VAL A 459 33.61 -22.85 -37.59
CA VAL A 459 35.07 -23.06 -37.51
C VAL A 459 35.61 -23.63 -38.82
N SER A 460 34.97 -24.66 -39.37
CA SER A 460 35.32 -25.26 -40.66
C SER A 460 35.27 -24.24 -41.80
N ASP A 461 34.19 -23.48 -41.90
CA ASP A 461 33.99 -22.44 -42.91
C ASP A 461 35.04 -21.33 -42.77
N SER A 462 35.40 -20.96 -41.53
CA SER A 462 36.47 -19.98 -41.25
C SER A 462 37.84 -20.49 -41.72
N LEU A 463 38.14 -21.79 -41.54
CA LEU A 463 39.39 -22.40 -42.06
C LEU A 463 39.42 -22.39 -43.59
N VAL A 464 38.33 -22.79 -44.24
CA VAL A 464 38.23 -22.78 -45.72
C VAL A 464 38.36 -21.36 -46.26
N GLN A 465 37.69 -20.39 -45.62
CA GLN A 465 37.78 -18.99 -45.98
C GLN A 465 39.20 -18.44 -45.80
N TYR A 466 39.87 -18.79 -44.69
CA TYR A 466 41.24 -18.36 -44.42
C TYR A 466 42.21 -18.83 -45.50
N ASN A 467 42.09 -20.09 -45.94
CA ASN A 467 42.89 -20.64 -47.04
C ASN A 467 42.61 -19.95 -48.39
N ALA A 468 41.35 -19.56 -48.64
CA ALA A 468 40.98 -18.86 -49.87
C ALA A 468 41.48 -17.41 -49.91
N MET A 469 41.58 -16.74 -48.75
CA MET A 469 41.93 -15.32 -48.67
C MET A 469 43.43 -15.05 -48.48
N ARG A 470 44.18 -15.97 -47.85
CA ARG A 470 45.62 -15.76 -47.56
C ARG A 470 46.53 -16.64 -48.40
N MET A 471 47.55 -16.03 -49.00
CA MET A 471 48.64 -16.75 -49.66
C MET A 471 49.66 -17.25 -48.62
N LEU A 472 49.55 -18.52 -48.23
CA LEU A 472 50.46 -19.18 -47.30
C LEU A 472 51.74 -19.63 -48.03
N ARG A 473 52.93 -19.40 -47.44
CA ARG A 473 54.20 -19.93 -47.96
C ARG A 473 54.34 -21.42 -47.62
N GLY A 474 55.21 -22.17 -48.31
CA GLY A 474 55.29 -23.64 -48.21
C GLY A 474 55.26 -24.23 -46.79
N ASN A 475 56.08 -23.70 -45.87
CA ASN A 475 56.12 -24.17 -44.47
C ASN A 475 54.86 -23.75 -43.66
N GLU A 476 54.28 -22.60 -43.98
CA GLU A 476 53.05 -22.10 -43.35
C GLU A 476 51.84 -22.92 -43.82
N SER A 477 51.83 -23.31 -45.09
CA SER A 477 50.82 -24.19 -45.69
C SER A 477 50.84 -25.57 -45.03
N THR A 478 52.02 -26.14 -44.72
CA THR A 478 52.09 -27.43 -44.02
C THR A 478 51.56 -27.36 -42.60
N LEU A 479 51.84 -26.26 -41.86
CA LEU A 479 51.32 -26.05 -40.51
C LEU A 479 49.80 -25.81 -40.52
N PHE A 480 49.29 -25.07 -41.51
CA PHE A 480 47.86 -24.86 -41.70
C PHE A 480 47.12 -26.16 -42.07
N LEU A 481 47.70 -27.01 -42.91
CA LEU A 481 47.12 -28.32 -43.23
C LEU A 481 47.14 -29.25 -42.01
N SER A 482 48.19 -29.18 -41.16
CA SER A 482 48.22 -29.88 -39.87
C SER A 482 47.10 -29.39 -38.94
N LEU A 483 46.82 -28.09 -38.89
CA LEU A 483 45.69 -27.54 -38.14
C LEU A 483 44.36 -28.11 -38.66
N CYS A 484 44.16 -28.14 -39.97
CA CYS A 484 42.96 -28.71 -40.60
C CYS A 484 42.80 -30.19 -40.28
N GLN A 485 43.90 -30.95 -40.27
CA GLN A 485 43.92 -32.36 -39.88
C GLN A 485 43.51 -32.53 -38.40
N ALA A 486 44.10 -31.74 -37.50
CA ALA A 486 43.79 -31.76 -36.08
C ALA A 486 42.33 -31.37 -35.78
N PHE A 487 41.72 -30.50 -36.59
CA PHE A 487 40.29 -30.20 -36.49
C PHE A 487 39.43 -31.44 -36.73
N ILE A 488 39.69 -32.20 -37.80
CA ILE A 488 38.90 -33.36 -38.20
C ILE A 488 39.16 -34.58 -37.29
N GLU A 489 40.41 -34.81 -36.90
CA GLU A 489 40.82 -36.03 -36.19
C GLU A 489 40.80 -35.88 -34.66
N VAL A 490 40.91 -34.66 -34.14
CA VAL A 490 41.07 -34.43 -32.69
C VAL A 490 39.96 -33.54 -32.13
N ALA A 491 39.80 -32.31 -32.64
CA ALA A 491 38.83 -31.37 -32.07
C ALA A 491 37.37 -31.81 -32.28
N PHE A 492 37.00 -32.25 -33.49
CA PHE A 492 35.65 -32.70 -33.79
C PHE A 492 35.21 -33.94 -32.98
N PRO A 493 35.99 -35.04 -32.93
CA PRO A 493 35.66 -36.20 -32.10
C PRO A 493 35.65 -35.88 -30.60
N TYR A 494 36.51 -34.98 -30.13
CA TYR A 494 36.51 -34.51 -28.75
C TYR A 494 35.19 -33.80 -28.41
N CYS A 495 34.74 -32.84 -29.22
CA CYS A 495 33.47 -32.14 -29.00
C CYS A 495 32.27 -33.10 -29.02
N ALA A 496 32.26 -34.07 -29.94
CA ALA A 496 31.21 -35.10 -30.00
C ALA A 496 31.20 -35.99 -28.74
N THR A 497 32.37 -36.39 -28.24
CA THR A 497 32.51 -37.22 -27.03
C THR A 497 32.07 -36.46 -25.79
N CYS A 498 32.48 -35.20 -25.64
CA CYS A 498 32.07 -34.34 -24.52
C CYS A 498 30.55 -34.16 -24.47
N PHE A 499 29.93 -33.91 -25.63
CA PHE A 499 28.48 -33.81 -25.73
C PHE A 499 27.78 -35.15 -25.43
N GLY A 500 28.33 -36.27 -25.91
CA GLY A 500 27.81 -37.62 -25.65
C GLY A 500 27.92 -38.08 -24.19
N ARG A 501 28.83 -37.51 -23.40
CA ARG A 501 28.91 -37.72 -21.95
C ARG A 501 27.87 -36.92 -21.18
N CYS A 502 27.51 -35.73 -21.67
CA CYS A 502 26.42 -34.94 -21.10
C CYS A 502 25.04 -35.48 -21.50
N TYR A 503 24.87 -35.93 -22.74
CA TYR A 503 23.62 -36.51 -23.25
C TYR A 503 23.83 -37.94 -23.76
N PRO A 504 23.10 -38.95 -23.22
CA PRO A 504 23.15 -40.31 -23.73
C PRO A 504 22.83 -40.35 -25.23
N ASN A 505 23.65 -41.04 -26.03
CA ASN A 505 23.56 -41.07 -27.50
C ASN A 505 23.60 -39.67 -28.14
N GLY A 506 24.25 -38.69 -27.51
CA GLY A 506 24.47 -37.35 -28.08
C GLY A 506 25.59 -37.33 -29.11
N ALA A 507 26.65 -38.12 -28.90
CA ALA A 507 27.81 -38.17 -29.79
C ALA A 507 27.45 -38.60 -31.21
N THR A 508 26.52 -39.55 -31.37
CA THR A 508 26.09 -40.04 -32.69
C THR A 508 25.44 -38.94 -33.53
N LEU A 509 24.66 -38.05 -32.91
CA LEU A 509 24.00 -36.92 -33.59
C LEU A 509 25.02 -35.95 -34.19
N ILE A 510 26.15 -35.74 -33.50
CA ILE A 510 27.21 -34.86 -33.98
C ILE A 510 28.05 -35.58 -35.04
N ILE A 511 28.41 -36.85 -34.82
CA ILE A 511 29.23 -37.65 -35.74
C ILE A 511 28.55 -37.86 -37.09
N GLU A 512 27.22 -38.03 -37.12
CA GLU A 512 26.43 -38.13 -38.36
C GLU A 512 26.56 -36.88 -39.26
N SER A 513 26.91 -35.73 -38.69
CA SER A 513 27.09 -34.46 -39.40
C SER A 513 28.50 -34.30 -40.01
N ARG A 514 29.36 -35.32 -39.94
CA ARG A 514 30.76 -35.25 -40.40
C ARG A 514 30.92 -34.85 -41.88
N SER A 515 29.96 -35.21 -42.72
CA SER A 515 29.95 -34.86 -44.16
C SER A 515 29.89 -33.36 -44.43
N LEU A 516 29.41 -32.55 -43.46
CA LEU A 516 29.39 -31.09 -43.58
C LEU A 516 30.80 -30.47 -43.57
N PHE A 517 31.82 -31.21 -43.12
CA PHE A 517 33.21 -30.74 -43.04
C PHE A 517 34.09 -31.20 -44.21
N ASP A 518 33.50 -31.77 -45.26
CA ASP A 518 34.21 -32.24 -46.46
C ASP A 518 35.04 -31.12 -47.14
N GLY A 519 34.66 -29.85 -46.96
CA GLY A 519 35.44 -28.71 -47.43
C GLY A 519 36.86 -28.68 -46.87
N VAL A 520 37.02 -28.92 -45.56
CA VAL A 520 38.33 -29.03 -44.90
C VAL A 520 39.03 -30.34 -45.27
N GLY A 521 38.27 -31.44 -45.39
CA GLY A 521 38.78 -32.73 -45.88
C GLY A 521 39.39 -32.65 -47.29
N ARG A 522 38.83 -31.81 -48.16
CA ARG A 522 39.36 -31.53 -49.51
C ARG A 522 40.67 -30.72 -49.49
N LEU A 523 40.90 -29.89 -48.48
CA LEU A 523 42.16 -29.15 -48.32
C LEU A 523 43.31 -30.10 -47.97
N ILE A 524 43.05 -31.10 -47.14
CA ILE A 524 44.03 -32.10 -46.69
C ILE A 524 44.43 -33.07 -47.82
N THR A 525 43.53 -33.32 -48.79
CA THR A 525 43.74 -34.28 -49.88
C THR A 525 44.44 -33.71 -51.12
N ILE A 526 44.74 -32.41 -51.16
CA ILE A 526 45.50 -31.79 -52.24
C ILE A 526 47.01 -31.84 -51.91
N PRO A 527 47.84 -32.61 -52.65
CA PRO A 527 49.29 -32.58 -52.46
C PRO A 527 49.87 -31.23 -52.89
N PRO A 528 50.99 -30.75 -52.32
CA PRO A 528 51.63 -29.51 -52.75
C PRO A 528 52.00 -29.64 -54.24
N ALA A 529 51.58 -28.66 -55.03
CA ALA A 529 51.79 -28.64 -56.47
C ALA A 529 53.29 -28.79 -56.80
N ARG A 530 53.59 -29.81 -57.61
CA ARG A 530 54.90 -30.06 -58.22
C ARG A 530 55.38 -28.82 -58.95
N THR A 531 56.47 -28.22 -58.49
CA THR A 531 57.26 -27.28 -59.28
C THR A 531 58.04 -28.06 -60.35
N ASN A 532 57.78 -27.73 -61.61
CA ASN A 532 58.54 -28.23 -62.76
C ASN A 532 59.95 -27.61 -62.76
N SER A 533 60.99 -28.45 -62.81
CA SER A 533 62.26 -28.10 -63.45
C SER A 533 63.04 -29.37 -63.87
N SER A 534 63.03 -29.59 -65.18
CA SER A 534 64.08 -30.13 -66.06
C SER A 534 65.22 -30.99 -65.48
N VAL A 535 65.26 -32.24 -65.97
CA VAL A 535 66.40 -32.94 -66.61
C VAL A 535 67.82 -32.50 -66.21
N ASP A 536 68.56 -33.39 -65.54
CA ASP A 536 69.88 -33.82 -66.01
C ASP A 536 70.23 -35.21 -65.44
N ASN A 537 70.64 -36.11 -66.35
CA ASN A 537 71.16 -37.46 -66.10
C ASN A 537 72.59 -37.40 -65.56
N VAL A 538 72.96 -38.26 -64.60
CA VAL A 538 74.20 -39.08 -64.63
C VAL A 538 74.04 -40.31 -63.71
N GLU A 539 73.98 -41.48 -64.35
CA GLU A 539 74.59 -42.81 -64.10
C GLU A 539 74.94 -43.38 -62.69
N GLU A 540 74.54 -44.65 -62.52
CA GLU A 540 75.22 -45.82 -61.90
C GLU A 540 75.66 -45.75 -60.41
N LYS A 541 75.44 -46.76 -59.54
CA LYS A 541 75.66 -48.21 -59.73
C LYS A 541 75.01 -49.01 -58.59
N GLN A 542 74.53 -50.22 -58.92
CA GLN A 542 74.17 -51.28 -57.99
C GLN A 542 75.38 -51.81 -57.22
N GLN A 543 75.18 -52.21 -55.95
CA GLN A 543 75.87 -53.37 -55.39
C GLN A 543 75.05 -54.03 -54.28
N PHE A 544 74.62 -55.25 -54.57
CA PHE A 544 74.27 -56.33 -53.63
C PHE A 544 75.47 -56.65 -52.73
N VAL A 545 75.24 -57.00 -51.46
CA VAL A 545 75.78 -58.23 -50.83
C VAL A 545 74.81 -58.70 -49.73
N ASP A 546 74.57 -60.01 -49.79
CA ASP A 546 73.72 -60.87 -48.96
C ASP A 546 74.54 -61.56 -47.86
N ASN A 547 73.86 -62.35 -47.01
CA ASN A 547 74.33 -63.24 -45.92
C ASN A 547 74.44 -62.58 -44.52
N GLY A 548 73.82 -63.10 -43.46
CA GLY A 548 73.33 -64.45 -43.19
C GLY A 548 74.17 -65.08 -42.07
N GLY A 549 73.53 -65.59 -41.02
CA GLY A 549 74.15 -66.60 -40.14
C GLY A 549 73.98 -66.44 -38.62
N ASN A 550 72.96 -67.14 -38.09
CA ASN A 550 73.06 -68.15 -37.03
C ASN A 550 73.49 -67.82 -35.57
N THR A 551 72.49 -67.97 -34.68
CA THR A 551 72.41 -68.87 -33.50
C THR A 551 73.62 -69.00 -32.55
N SER A 552 73.38 -68.85 -31.24
CA SER A 552 73.13 -69.96 -30.29
C SER A 552 73.50 -69.65 -28.82
N ILE A 553 72.75 -70.29 -27.89
CA ILE A 553 73.14 -70.72 -26.51
C ILE A 553 73.20 -69.60 -25.45
N ALA A 554 72.20 -69.44 -24.57
CA ALA A 554 71.87 -70.23 -23.36
C ALA A 554 72.94 -70.12 -22.25
N ASP A 555 72.56 -69.51 -21.12
CA ASP A 555 73.07 -69.92 -19.82
C ASP A 555 72.04 -69.68 -18.70
N ASN A 556 71.92 -70.66 -17.81
CA ASN A 556 71.04 -70.70 -16.64
C ASN A 556 71.91 -70.55 -15.39
N GLY A 557 71.45 -69.83 -14.38
CA GLY A 557 72.01 -69.96 -13.03
C GLY A 557 71.48 -68.93 -12.02
N PRO A 558 71.35 -69.28 -10.72
CA PRO A 558 70.11 -69.05 -9.98
C PRO A 558 70.23 -68.41 -8.57
N LEU A 559 69.07 -68.20 -7.93
CA LEU A 559 68.73 -68.30 -6.48
C LEU A 559 69.43 -67.41 -5.41
N ALA A 560 68.62 -66.67 -4.64
CA ALA A 560 68.51 -66.62 -3.15
C ALA A 560 67.78 -65.31 -2.74
N ASP A 561 66.55 -65.36 -2.22
CA ASP A 561 66.15 -65.46 -0.79
C ASP A 561 66.69 -64.34 0.12
N GLU A 562 65.81 -63.48 0.66
CA GLU A 562 65.46 -63.41 2.10
C GLU A 562 64.67 -62.13 2.53
N GLN A 563 63.60 -62.41 3.29
CA GLN A 563 63.13 -61.73 4.52
C GLN A 563 62.33 -60.39 4.51
N LYS A 564 61.02 -60.57 4.77
CA LYS A 564 60.19 -60.07 5.90
C LYS A 564 60.58 -58.76 6.61
N VAL A 565 59.60 -57.87 6.82
CA VAL A 565 59.10 -57.39 8.13
C VAL A 565 57.61 -56.98 8.01
N GLU A 566 56.80 -57.44 8.98
CA GLU A 566 55.37 -57.14 9.25
C GLU A 566 55.17 -55.84 10.06
N VAL A 567 53.90 -55.40 10.16
CA VAL A 567 53.12 -54.99 11.37
C VAL A 567 52.00 -54.03 10.89
N ALA A 568 50.74 -54.49 10.75
CA ALA A 568 49.64 -54.58 11.75
C ALA A 568 48.96 -53.22 12.00
N ASP A 569 47.66 -53.04 12.28
CA ASP A 569 46.39 -53.78 12.18
C ASP A 569 45.28 -52.79 12.66
N THR A 570 44.02 -53.25 12.73
CA THR A 570 42.81 -52.69 13.40
C THR A 570 41.84 -51.84 12.57
N ALA A 571 40.51 -51.97 12.68
CA ALA A 571 39.61 -53.01 13.21
C ALA A 571 38.17 -52.62 12.79
N GLN A 572 37.33 -53.64 12.60
CA GLN A 572 35.88 -53.55 12.36
C GLN A 572 35.11 -53.13 13.63
N THR A 573 33.89 -52.60 13.48
CA THR A 573 32.66 -53.26 13.99
C THR A 573 31.38 -52.55 13.55
N ASP A 574 30.44 -53.38 13.09
CA ASP A 574 29.05 -53.09 12.72
C ASP A 574 28.16 -52.73 13.92
N THR A 575 27.08 -51.98 13.67
CA THR A 575 25.82 -52.19 14.39
C THR A 575 24.63 -51.88 13.47
N THR A 576 23.87 -52.93 13.17
CA THR A 576 22.59 -52.93 12.45
C THR A 576 21.42 -52.60 13.37
N LEU A 577 20.46 -51.80 12.88
CA LEU A 577 19.08 -51.75 13.36
C LEU A 577 18.16 -51.75 12.13
N SER A 578 17.25 -52.72 12.08
CA SER A 578 16.32 -52.99 10.97
C SER A 578 14.87 -52.87 11.41
N ARG A 579 13.99 -52.70 10.41
CA ARG A 579 12.51 -52.81 10.35
C ARG A 579 11.80 -51.49 10.08
N THR A 580 10.84 -51.36 9.15
CA THR A 580 10.32 -52.17 8.03
C THR A 580 9.26 -51.28 7.36
N GLU A 581 8.94 -51.55 6.09
CA GLU A 581 7.66 -51.23 5.42
C GLU A 581 7.37 -49.75 5.08
N THR A 582 7.56 -49.38 3.80
CA THR A 582 6.59 -48.63 2.96
C THR A 582 7.14 -48.45 1.53
N GLU A 583 7.49 -49.54 0.86
CA GLU A 583 7.41 -49.59 -0.61
C GLU A 583 6.10 -50.30 -0.96
N SER A 584 5.19 -49.63 -1.69
CA SER A 584 4.23 -50.27 -2.63
C SER A 584 3.04 -49.40 -3.11
N ILE A 585 2.97 -48.07 -2.93
CA ILE A 585 1.85 -47.30 -3.53
C ILE A 585 2.25 -45.93 -4.10
N ILE A 586 3.32 -45.86 -4.90
CA ILE A 586 3.49 -44.76 -5.88
C ILE A 586 4.05 -45.34 -7.20
N SER A 587 3.33 -46.33 -7.74
CA SER A 587 3.46 -46.69 -9.15
C SER A 587 2.06 -46.61 -9.74
N LYS A 588 1.91 -45.68 -10.69
CA LYS A 588 0.66 -45.23 -11.35
C LYS A 588 -0.12 -44.16 -10.58
N ILE A 589 0.15 -42.90 -10.91
CA ILE A 589 -0.80 -41.97 -11.52
C ILE A 589 -0.05 -40.65 -11.83
N LEU A 590 -0.22 -40.16 -13.06
CA LEU A 590 0.27 -38.91 -13.67
C LEU A 590 1.65 -38.93 -14.35
N SER A 591 1.60 -39.19 -15.66
CA SER A 591 2.55 -38.67 -16.63
C SER A 591 2.47 -37.14 -16.66
N PHE A 592 3.33 -36.47 -15.92
CA PHE A 592 3.67 -35.07 -16.16
C PHE A 592 5.14 -35.01 -16.57
N THR A 593 5.44 -34.12 -17.51
CA THR A 593 6.74 -33.86 -18.10
C THR A 593 7.75 -33.45 -17.01
N GLU A 594 8.38 -34.41 -16.35
CA GLU A 594 9.55 -34.13 -15.51
C GLU A 594 10.69 -33.74 -16.45
N ILE A 595 11.19 -32.51 -16.33
CA ILE A 595 12.53 -32.20 -16.82
C ILE A 595 13.48 -32.98 -15.93
N THR A 596 13.88 -34.16 -16.38
CA THR A 596 14.99 -34.88 -15.74
C THR A 596 16.27 -34.17 -16.16
N PHE A 597 16.86 -33.40 -15.27
CA PHE A 597 18.23 -32.93 -15.45
C PHE A 597 19.17 -34.11 -15.26
N ILE A 598 20.20 -34.18 -16.11
CA ILE A 598 21.28 -35.17 -15.97
C ILE A 598 22.21 -34.66 -14.87
N ALA A 599 21.79 -34.84 -13.62
CA ALA A 599 22.55 -34.39 -12.45
C ALA A 599 23.39 -35.55 -11.89
N ASP A 600 24.56 -35.76 -12.49
CA ASP A 600 25.66 -36.50 -11.84
C ASP A 600 26.88 -35.57 -11.72
N PRO A 601 27.01 -34.82 -10.60
CA PRO A 601 28.18 -33.99 -10.36
C PRO A 601 29.44 -34.79 -9.99
N SER A 602 29.33 -36.10 -9.77
CA SER A 602 30.43 -36.96 -9.28
C SER A 602 31.27 -37.61 -10.39
N ARG A 603 30.98 -37.33 -11.66
CA ARG A 603 31.74 -37.85 -12.80
C ARG A 603 32.21 -36.73 -13.73
N VAL A 604 33.52 -36.49 -13.69
CA VAL A 604 34.31 -35.75 -14.69
C VAL A 604 34.04 -34.23 -14.75
N GLY A 605 34.92 -33.45 -14.12
CA GLY A 605 35.07 -32.04 -14.47
C GLY A 605 35.86 -31.90 -15.78
N TRP A 606 35.33 -31.18 -16.77
CA TRP A 606 36.12 -30.76 -17.93
C TRP A 606 37.09 -29.68 -17.44
N THR A 607 38.32 -30.09 -17.10
CA THR A 607 39.38 -29.14 -16.74
C THR A 607 39.71 -28.33 -17.97
N CYS A 608 39.43 -27.02 -17.90
CA CYS A 608 39.99 -26.06 -18.84
C CYS A 608 41.47 -25.88 -18.48
N CYS A 609 42.28 -26.93 -18.68
CA CYS A 609 43.73 -26.77 -18.67
C CYS A 609 44.04 -25.84 -19.82
N THR A 610 44.41 -24.59 -19.53
CA THR A 610 44.78 -23.61 -20.55
C THR A 610 45.92 -24.19 -21.39
N ILE A 611 45.57 -24.74 -22.55
CA ILE A 611 46.47 -25.38 -23.51
C ILE A 611 47.55 -24.39 -24.00
N LEU A 612 47.36 -23.08 -23.78
CA LEU A 612 48.30 -22.01 -24.14
C LEU A 612 48.89 -21.32 -22.89
N ALA A 613 49.92 -21.92 -22.31
CA ALA A 613 50.90 -21.21 -21.49
C ALA A 613 52.17 -20.99 -22.32
N LEU A 614 52.21 -19.92 -23.11
CA LEU A 614 53.45 -19.37 -23.66
C LEU A 614 53.74 -18.05 -22.95
N GLY A 615 54.89 -18.01 -22.28
CA GLY A 615 55.33 -16.91 -21.45
C GLY A 615 55.54 -15.62 -22.24
N ASP A 616 55.34 -14.51 -21.56
CA ASP A 616 55.85 -13.21 -21.96
C ASP A 616 56.62 -12.64 -20.76
N GLU A 617 57.94 -12.54 -20.91
CA GLU A 617 58.81 -11.78 -20.04
C GLU A 617 58.79 -10.29 -20.48
N ASP A 618 58.60 -9.43 -19.48
CA ASP A 618 59.24 -8.11 -19.33
C ASP A 618 58.52 -6.86 -19.87
N ARG A 619 57.90 -6.08 -18.96
CA ARG A 619 58.44 -4.78 -18.46
C ARG A 619 57.45 -3.94 -17.63
N THR A 620 57.83 -3.72 -16.37
CA THR A 620 57.79 -2.45 -15.60
C THR A 620 56.71 -1.39 -15.87
N THR A 621 55.86 -1.09 -14.88
CA THR A 621 55.77 0.25 -14.25
C THR A 621 54.91 0.29 -12.96
N ARG A 622 55.57 0.67 -11.86
CA ARG A 622 55.09 1.46 -10.70
C ARG A 622 53.66 1.21 -10.16
N VAL A 623 53.59 0.42 -9.09
CA VAL A 623 52.57 0.58 -8.05
C VAL A 623 53.02 1.72 -7.12
N LYS A 624 52.30 2.85 -7.16
CA LYS A 624 52.22 3.79 -6.04
C LYS A 624 51.37 3.11 -4.97
N ILE A 625 51.98 2.82 -3.82
CA ILE A 625 51.25 2.51 -2.59
C ILE A 625 50.95 3.85 -1.93
N ASP A 626 49.69 4.27 -1.99
CA ASP A 626 49.11 5.21 -1.05
C ASP A 626 48.09 4.42 -0.24
N ARG A 627 48.38 4.20 1.05
CA ARG A 627 47.39 3.97 2.12
C ARG A 627 48.02 4.26 3.49
N ASP A 628 47.50 5.33 4.07
CA ASP A 628 47.05 5.47 5.45
C ASP A 628 48.06 5.37 6.60
N ALA A 629 48.29 6.56 7.17
CA ALA A 629 47.87 6.91 8.53
C ALA A 629 48.06 5.85 9.62
N LYS A 630 49.16 6.01 10.36
CA LYS A 630 49.22 5.85 11.82
C LYS A 630 50.30 6.78 12.37
N ASP A 631 49.89 8.02 12.59
CA ASP A 631 50.06 8.85 13.80
C ASP A 631 49.58 10.28 13.52
#